data_AF-A0A395IPE8-F1
#
_entry.id   AF-A0A395IPE8-F1
#
_cell.length_a   1.000
_cell.length_b   1.000
_cell.length_c   1.000
_cell.angle_alpha   90.00
_cell.angle_beta   90.00
_cell.angle_gamma   90.00
#
_symmetry.space_group_name_H-M   'P 1'
#
loop_
_entity.id
_entity.type
_entity.pdbx_description
1 polymer ?
#
loop_
_entity_poly.entity_id
_entity_poly.type
_entity_poly.pdbx_seq_one_letter_code
_entity_poly.pdbx_strand_id
1 'polypeptide(L)'
;MRLSTISLLALASSVIAAEVKIDVIKAVECERKSQKGDKIHVHYRGNLEENGKIGKEFDASYNRGQPLSFVVGKGSVIKGWDDNLIDMCIGEKRVLTIPPEFGYGDRAMGPIPAKSTLIFETELMGIEGVPTPETIIEKTSSAPDAATDNASSLSDKATDKASEAATGGAQRVVDLQTNSNGERILRHGHEAPHNNGHEL
;
A
#
# COMPACT_ATOMS: atom_id res chain seq x y z
N MET A 1 26.11 40.89 -53.50
CA MET A 1 24.94 41.22 -52.64
C MET A 1 24.37 39.89 -52.15
N ARG A 2 24.74 39.43 -50.95
CA ARG A 2 24.30 38.12 -50.42
C ARG A 2 22.99 38.31 -49.65
N LEU A 3 21.93 37.63 -50.08
CA LEU A 3 20.66 37.55 -49.37
C LEU A 3 20.85 36.65 -48.13
N SER A 4 20.66 37.20 -46.95
CA SER A 4 20.56 36.44 -45.70
C SER A 4 19.08 36.22 -45.38
N THR A 5 18.60 35.00 -45.61
CA THR A 5 17.29 34.54 -45.13
C THR A 5 17.38 34.23 -43.65
N ILE A 6 16.68 35.00 -42.82
CA ILE A 6 16.49 34.71 -41.39
C ILE A 6 15.42 33.61 -41.31
N SER A 7 15.86 32.37 -41.07
CA SER A 7 14.98 31.25 -40.77
C SER A 7 14.44 31.43 -39.35
N LEU A 8 13.16 31.77 -39.24
CA LEU A 8 12.45 31.91 -37.97
C LEU A 8 12.10 30.51 -37.45
N LEU A 9 12.92 29.98 -36.55
CA LEU A 9 12.68 28.68 -35.90
C LEU A 9 11.57 28.86 -34.85
N ALA A 10 10.34 28.47 -35.19
CA ALA A 10 9.23 28.45 -34.25
C ALA A 10 9.48 27.36 -33.20
N LEU A 11 9.84 27.76 -31.98
CA LEU A 11 9.88 26.87 -30.82
C LEU A 11 8.44 26.54 -30.42
N ALA A 12 7.96 25.37 -30.86
CA ALA A 12 6.75 24.79 -30.29
C ALA A 12 7.06 24.32 -28.87
N SER A 13 6.59 25.07 -27.86
CA SER A 13 6.61 24.60 -26.48
C SER A 13 5.57 23.48 -26.34
N SER A 14 6.03 22.23 -26.24
CA SER A 14 5.17 21.10 -25.93
C SER A 14 4.60 21.26 -24.52
N VAL A 15 3.28 21.46 -24.41
CA VAL A 15 2.57 21.38 -23.15
C VAL A 15 2.48 19.92 -22.75
N ILE A 16 3.15 19.54 -21.66
CA ILE A 16 2.98 18.22 -21.04
C ILE A 16 1.64 18.27 -20.34
N ALA A 17 0.64 17.54 -20.86
CA ALA A 17 -0.61 17.33 -20.14
C ALA A 17 -0.28 16.53 -18.88
N ALA A 18 -0.57 17.10 -17.72
CA ALA A 18 -0.44 16.38 -16.47
C ALA A 18 -1.55 15.32 -16.38
N GLU A 19 -1.19 14.16 -15.85
CA GLU A 19 -2.04 12.98 -15.76
C GLU A 19 -1.90 12.35 -14.37
N VAL A 20 -2.91 11.57 -13.95
CA VAL A 20 -2.83 10.84 -12.70
C VAL A 20 -1.94 9.62 -12.89
N LYS A 21 -0.86 9.52 -12.10
CA LYS A 21 -0.03 8.31 -12.07
C LYS A 21 -0.69 7.26 -11.20
N ILE A 22 -0.79 6.02 -11.69
CA ILE A 22 -1.40 4.89 -10.99
C ILE A 22 -0.34 3.79 -10.85
N ASP A 23 0.00 3.45 -9.61
CA ASP A 23 0.84 2.31 -9.28
C ASP A 23 -0.01 1.25 -8.55
N VAL A 24 -0.25 0.10 -9.17
CA VAL A 24 -0.99 -1.02 -8.54
C VAL A 24 -0.05 -1.74 -7.58
N ILE A 25 -0.30 -1.63 -6.28
CA ILE A 25 0.55 -2.20 -5.22
C ILE A 25 0.14 -3.63 -4.89
N LYS A 26 -1.17 -3.91 -4.92
CA LYS A 26 -1.72 -5.25 -4.74
C LYS A 26 -2.76 -5.49 -5.80
N ALA A 27 -2.39 -6.25 -6.82
CA ALA A 27 -3.31 -6.68 -7.86
C ALA A 27 -4.13 -7.88 -7.36
N VAL A 28 -5.43 -7.87 -7.63
CA VAL A 28 -6.35 -8.95 -7.27
C VAL A 28 -7.11 -9.37 -8.52
N GLU A 29 -7.29 -10.67 -8.71
CA GLU A 29 -8.17 -11.17 -9.77
C GLU A 29 -9.58 -11.41 -9.22
N CYS A 30 -10.59 -10.97 -9.96
CA CYS A 30 -11.98 -11.12 -9.56
C CYS A 30 -12.89 -11.10 -10.79
N GLU A 31 -14.08 -11.68 -10.66
CA GLU A 31 -15.10 -11.67 -11.72
C GLU A 31 -15.82 -10.31 -11.81
N ARG A 32 -15.99 -9.62 -10.67
CA ARG A 32 -16.68 -8.33 -10.60
C ARG A 32 -15.75 -7.22 -10.12
N LYS A 33 -15.29 -6.39 -11.05
CA LYS A 33 -14.53 -5.15 -10.80
C LYS A 33 -15.43 -3.94 -10.67
N SER A 34 -15.01 -2.89 -9.95
CA SER A 34 -15.74 -1.63 -9.80
C SER A 34 -16.07 -0.96 -11.14
N GLN A 35 -17.26 -0.36 -11.24
CA GLN A 35 -17.78 0.29 -12.44
C GLN A 35 -18.36 1.66 -12.11
N LYS A 36 -18.42 2.53 -13.12
CA LYS A 36 -19.08 3.84 -13.02
C LYS A 36 -20.52 3.66 -12.51
N GLY A 37 -20.86 4.37 -11.44
CA GLY A 37 -22.16 4.32 -10.78
C GLY A 37 -22.24 3.35 -9.60
N ASP A 38 -21.23 2.52 -9.37
CA ASP A 38 -21.14 1.70 -8.16
C ASP A 38 -20.95 2.57 -6.94
N LYS A 39 -21.60 2.18 -5.84
CA LYS A 39 -21.25 2.67 -4.51
C LYS A 39 -20.13 1.79 -3.95
N ILE A 40 -18.97 2.38 -3.73
CA ILE A 40 -17.77 1.67 -3.29
C ILE A 40 -17.33 2.13 -1.89
N HIS A 41 -16.61 1.25 -1.20
CA HIS A 41 -16.02 1.49 0.11
C HIS A 41 -14.50 1.43 -0.03
N VAL A 42 -13.80 2.51 0.31
CA VAL A 42 -12.34 2.62 0.10
C VAL A 42 -11.66 3.02 1.40
N HIS A 43 -10.69 2.21 1.82
CA HIS A 43 -9.69 2.66 2.79
C HIS A 43 -8.61 3.44 2.07
N TYR A 44 -8.15 4.51 2.70
CA TYR A 44 -7.10 5.36 2.15
C TYR A 44 -6.23 6.02 3.21
N ARG A 45 -5.05 6.45 2.75
CA ARG A 45 -4.14 7.41 3.37
C ARG A 45 -3.76 8.46 2.32
N GLY A 46 -3.87 9.74 2.67
CA GLY A 46 -3.59 10.87 1.80
C GLY A 46 -2.44 11.73 2.32
N ASN A 47 -1.47 11.98 1.46
CA ASN A 47 -0.26 12.74 1.75
C ASN A 47 -0.05 13.83 0.71
N LEU A 48 0.56 14.94 1.12
CA LEU A 48 1.12 15.91 0.19
C LEU A 48 2.33 15.28 -0.50
N GLU A 49 2.52 15.59 -1.78
CA GLU A 49 3.76 15.29 -2.47
C GLU A 49 4.81 16.35 -2.14
N GLU A 50 6.03 15.90 -1.84
CA GLU A 50 7.19 16.74 -1.54
C GLU A 50 8.43 16.21 -2.28
N ASN A 51 8.90 16.93 -3.31
CA ASN A 51 10.11 16.62 -4.09
C ASN A 51 10.10 15.22 -4.74
N GLY A 52 9.01 14.85 -5.38
CA GLY A 52 8.73 13.57 -6.02
C GLY A 52 8.42 12.44 -5.04
N LYS A 53 8.15 12.72 -3.77
CA LYS A 53 8.00 11.71 -2.72
C LYS A 53 6.76 11.94 -1.86
N ILE A 54 6.36 10.90 -1.13
CA ILE A 54 5.33 11.00 -0.09
C ILE A 54 5.85 11.91 1.01
N GLY A 55 5.16 13.04 1.19
CA GLY A 55 5.41 14.01 2.24
C GLY A 55 4.38 13.91 3.37
N LYS A 56 4.01 15.06 3.93
CA LYS A 56 3.13 15.13 5.11
C LYS A 56 1.75 14.51 4.88
N GLU A 57 1.34 13.60 5.77
CA GLU A 57 -0.05 13.09 5.83
C GLU A 57 -1.02 14.22 6.19
N PHE A 58 -2.13 14.29 5.47
CA PHE A 58 -3.20 15.25 5.74
C PHE A 58 -4.51 14.58 6.17
N ASP A 59 -4.76 13.33 5.78
CA ASP A 59 -5.94 12.58 6.19
C ASP A 59 -5.74 11.07 5.97
N ALA A 60 -6.39 10.25 6.79
CA ALA A 60 -6.43 8.80 6.63
C ALA A 60 -7.73 8.24 7.20
N SER A 61 -8.36 7.34 6.44
CA SER A 61 -9.57 6.63 6.90
C SER A 61 -9.33 5.74 8.12
N TYR A 62 -8.11 5.23 8.29
CA TYR A 62 -7.72 4.35 9.39
C TYR A 62 -7.84 5.05 10.76
N ASN A 63 -7.63 6.36 10.81
CA ASN A 63 -7.78 7.15 12.05
C ASN A 63 -9.23 7.17 12.56
N ARG A 64 -10.20 6.91 11.67
CA ARG A 64 -11.63 6.83 11.99
C ARG A 64 -12.13 5.38 12.07
N GLY A 65 -11.29 4.40 11.74
CA GLY A 65 -11.66 2.98 11.71
C GLY A 65 -12.71 2.59 10.68
N GLN A 66 -13.08 3.48 9.75
CA GLN A 66 -14.13 3.23 8.77
C GLN A 66 -13.73 3.67 7.35
N PRO A 67 -13.99 2.86 6.30
CA PRO A 67 -13.77 3.25 4.91
C PRO A 67 -14.62 4.47 4.50
N LEU A 68 -14.13 5.24 3.52
CA LEU A 68 -14.95 6.25 2.86
C LEU A 68 -15.89 5.57 1.86
N SER A 69 -17.16 5.96 1.89
CA SER A 69 -18.19 5.42 1.00
C SER A 69 -18.67 6.49 0.03
N PHE A 70 -18.64 6.23 -1.27
CA PHE A 70 -19.09 7.18 -2.30
C PHE A 70 -19.48 6.45 -3.59
N VAL A 71 -20.16 7.16 -4.50
CA VAL A 71 -20.50 6.64 -5.83
C VAL A 71 -19.41 7.05 -6.83
N VAL A 72 -18.73 6.07 -7.42
CA VAL A 72 -17.60 6.30 -8.34
C VAL A 72 -18.07 6.68 -9.74
N GLY A 73 -17.35 7.59 -10.39
CA GLY A 73 -17.65 8.09 -11.73
C GLY A 73 -18.88 9.02 -11.78
N LYS A 74 -19.22 9.70 -10.69
CA LYS A 74 -20.35 10.66 -10.64
C LYS A 74 -19.95 12.05 -10.16
N GLY A 75 -18.65 12.32 -9.99
CA GLY A 75 -18.15 13.59 -9.47
C GLY A 75 -18.43 13.80 -7.98
N SER A 76 -18.59 12.71 -7.22
CA SER A 76 -18.84 12.76 -5.76
C SER A 76 -17.57 13.08 -4.97
N VAL A 77 -16.40 12.89 -5.59
CA VAL A 77 -15.06 13.04 -5.03
C VAL A 77 -14.16 13.77 -6.04
N ILE A 78 -12.90 14.01 -5.70
CA ILE A 78 -11.92 14.62 -6.62
C ILE A 78 -11.82 13.80 -7.92
N LYS A 79 -11.58 14.48 -9.04
CA LYS A 79 -11.53 13.88 -10.38
C LYS A 79 -10.56 12.70 -10.47
N GLY A 80 -9.41 12.82 -9.80
CA GLY A 80 -8.40 11.76 -9.76
C GLY A 80 -8.88 10.47 -9.11
N TRP A 81 -9.85 10.52 -8.20
CA TRP A 81 -10.48 9.32 -7.65
C TRP A 81 -11.63 8.82 -8.55
N ASP A 82 -12.47 9.75 -9.00
CA ASP A 82 -13.67 9.45 -9.77
C ASP A 82 -13.36 8.66 -11.06
N ASP A 83 -12.21 8.96 -11.68
CA ASP A 83 -11.78 8.33 -12.93
C ASP A 83 -10.85 7.12 -12.74
N ASN A 84 -10.17 6.98 -11.59
CA ASN A 84 -9.09 5.98 -11.43
C ASN A 84 -9.33 4.90 -10.37
N LEU A 85 -10.49 4.94 -9.69
CA LEU A 85 -10.97 3.87 -8.79
C LEU A 85 -12.03 2.96 -9.44
N ILE A 86 -12.20 3.07 -10.75
CA ILE A 86 -12.90 2.11 -11.59
C ILE A 86 -11.96 0.96 -11.99
N ASP A 87 -12.54 -0.15 -12.45
CA ASP A 87 -11.82 -1.35 -12.87
C ASP A 87 -10.93 -1.94 -11.75
N MET A 88 -11.37 -1.84 -10.49
CA MET A 88 -10.69 -2.41 -9.33
C MET A 88 -11.40 -3.64 -8.79
N CYS A 89 -10.64 -4.63 -8.36
CA CYS A 89 -11.15 -5.76 -7.60
C CYS A 89 -11.23 -5.43 -6.09
N ILE A 90 -12.20 -6.01 -5.38
CA ILE A 90 -12.25 -5.93 -3.92
C ILE A 90 -10.96 -6.55 -3.35
N GLY A 91 -10.26 -5.81 -2.50
CA GLY A 91 -8.94 -6.14 -1.95
C GLY A 91 -7.75 -5.57 -2.73
N GLU A 92 -7.98 -4.96 -3.89
CA GLU A 92 -6.93 -4.35 -4.70
C GLU A 92 -6.43 -3.06 -4.05
N LYS A 93 -5.10 -2.84 -4.10
CA LYS A 93 -4.44 -1.62 -3.60
C LYS A 93 -3.77 -0.85 -4.72
N ARG A 94 -3.98 0.47 -4.74
CA ARG A 94 -3.34 1.40 -5.68
C ARG A 94 -2.75 2.59 -4.95
N VAL A 95 -1.61 3.07 -5.44
CA VAL A 95 -1.07 4.39 -5.15
C VAL A 95 -1.41 5.31 -6.31
N LEU A 96 -2.08 6.42 -6.03
CA LEU A 96 -2.45 7.43 -7.01
C LEU A 96 -1.64 8.70 -6.73
N THR A 97 -0.82 9.15 -7.68
CA THR A 97 -0.25 10.51 -7.64
C THR A 97 -1.13 11.42 -8.48
N ILE A 98 -1.80 12.36 -7.82
CA ILE A 98 -2.86 13.19 -8.37
C ILE A 98 -2.36 14.63 -8.46
N PRO A 99 -2.06 15.14 -9.65
CA PRO A 99 -1.76 16.55 -9.86
C PRO A 99 -2.93 17.46 -9.45
N PRO A 100 -2.68 18.76 -9.21
CA PRO A 100 -3.68 19.67 -8.68
C PRO A 100 -4.98 19.74 -9.48
N GLU A 101 -4.91 19.73 -10.81
CA GLU A 101 -6.07 19.81 -11.70
C GLU A 101 -6.98 18.57 -11.67
N PHE A 102 -6.49 17.44 -11.15
CA PHE A 102 -7.31 16.26 -10.83
C PHE A 102 -7.68 16.18 -9.34
N GLY A 103 -7.11 17.06 -8.51
CA GLY A 103 -7.38 17.20 -7.08
C GLY A 103 -8.24 18.42 -6.77
N TYR A 104 -7.69 19.36 -5.98
CA TYR A 104 -8.38 20.57 -5.53
C TYR A 104 -8.03 21.84 -6.33
N GLY A 105 -7.15 21.74 -7.32
CA GLY A 105 -6.75 22.82 -8.22
C GLY A 105 -6.18 24.01 -7.46
N ASP A 106 -6.65 25.21 -7.81
CA ASP A 106 -6.21 26.47 -7.21
C ASP A 106 -6.81 26.76 -5.82
N ARG A 107 -7.57 25.82 -5.25
CA ARG A 107 -8.25 26.00 -3.96
C ARG A 107 -7.48 25.28 -2.87
N ALA A 108 -7.30 25.94 -1.72
CA ALA A 108 -6.90 25.28 -0.49
C ALA A 108 -8.09 24.56 0.13
N MET A 109 -7.86 23.41 0.75
CA MET A 109 -8.89 22.58 1.39
C MET A 109 -8.38 22.01 2.72
N GLY A 110 -8.87 22.57 3.82
CA GLY A 110 -8.41 22.20 5.16
C GLY A 110 -6.88 22.29 5.27
N PRO A 111 -6.17 21.20 5.62
CA PRO A 111 -4.70 21.18 5.70
C PRO A 111 -3.98 21.12 4.34
N ILE A 112 -4.71 21.06 3.22
CA ILE A 112 -4.15 20.92 1.86
C ILE A 112 -4.01 22.32 1.24
N PRO A 113 -2.80 22.78 0.93
CA PRO A 113 -2.60 24.04 0.22
C PRO A 113 -3.19 24.04 -1.20
N ALA A 114 -3.40 25.24 -1.75
CA ALA A 114 -3.73 25.38 -3.17
C ALA A 114 -2.59 24.85 -4.04
N LYS A 115 -2.92 24.31 -5.22
CA LYS A 115 -1.98 23.78 -6.21
C LYS A 115 -1.10 22.62 -5.69
N SER A 116 -1.59 21.86 -4.71
CA SER A 116 -0.89 20.69 -4.20
C SER A 116 -1.10 19.45 -5.07
N THR A 117 0.00 18.74 -5.34
CA THR A 117 -0.02 17.35 -5.80
C THR A 117 -0.28 16.45 -4.60
N LEU A 118 -1.15 15.46 -4.75
CA LEU A 118 -1.59 14.56 -3.69
C LEU A 118 -1.14 13.14 -4.01
N ILE A 119 -0.67 12.41 -3.00
CA ILE A 119 -0.42 10.97 -3.12
C ILE A 119 -1.41 10.25 -2.22
N PHE A 120 -2.15 9.32 -2.81
CA PHE A 120 -3.12 8.49 -2.10
C PHE A 120 -2.76 7.01 -2.20
N GLU A 121 -2.57 6.37 -1.07
CA GLU A 121 -2.69 4.91 -0.95
C GLU A 121 -4.17 4.58 -0.79
N THR A 122 -4.69 3.68 -1.61
CA THR A 122 -6.11 3.29 -1.62
C THR A 122 -6.26 1.78 -1.64
N GLU A 123 -7.29 1.27 -0.97
CA GLU A 123 -7.68 -0.14 -0.93
C GLU A 123 -9.19 -0.25 -1.12
N LEU A 124 -9.64 -0.98 -2.14
CA LEU A 124 -11.07 -1.20 -2.37
C LEU A 124 -11.57 -2.27 -1.39
N MET A 125 -12.39 -1.87 -0.42
CA MET A 125 -12.91 -2.75 0.63
C MET A 125 -14.22 -3.44 0.24
N GLY A 126 -14.98 -2.85 -0.67
CA GLY A 126 -16.26 -3.41 -1.07
C GLY A 126 -16.97 -2.62 -2.16
N ILE A 127 -17.90 -3.29 -2.83
CA ILE A 127 -18.85 -2.73 -3.78
C ILE A 127 -20.24 -3.09 -3.26
N GLU A 128 -21.12 -2.10 -3.11
CA GLU A 128 -22.47 -2.32 -2.61
C GLU A 128 -23.20 -3.39 -3.44
N GLY A 129 -23.79 -4.39 -2.77
CA GLY A 129 -24.49 -5.51 -3.42
C GLY A 129 -23.58 -6.60 -4.00
N VAL A 130 -22.25 -6.50 -3.86
CA VAL A 130 -21.29 -7.53 -4.27
C VAL A 130 -20.73 -8.22 -3.01
N PRO A 131 -20.81 -9.55 -2.90
CA PRO A 131 -20.19 -10.27 -1.78
C PRO A 131 -18.68 -10.04 -1.72
N THR A 132 -18.17 -9.73 -0.53
CA THR A 132 -16.72 -9.63 -0.30
C THR A 132 -16.10 -11.03 -0.37
N PRO A 133 -15.08 -11.27 -1.21
CA PRO A 133 -14.42 -12.57 -1.27
C PRO A 133 -13.68 -12.87 0.03
N GLU A 134 -13.90 -14.07 0.59
CA GLU A 134 -13.24 -14.54 1.82
C GLU A 134 -11.74 -14.79 1.62
N THR A 135 -11.31 -15.04 0.38
CA THR A 135 -9.90 -15.24 0.01
C THR A 135 -9.53 -14.31 -1.13
N ILE A 136 -8.59 -13.39 -0.88
CA ILE A 136 -8.06 -12.49 -1.91
C ILE A 136 -6.90 -13.18 -2.62
N ILE A 137 -7.12 -13.59 -3.87
CA ILE A 137 -6.08 -14.16 -4.73
C ILE A 137 -5.24 -13.01 -5.30
N GLU A 138 -4.04 -12.81 -4.77
CA GLU A 138 -3.09 -11.84 -5.30
C GLU A 138 -2.55 -12.33 -6.65
N LYS A 139 -2.53 -11.44 -7.64
CA LYS A 139 -1.96 -11.75 -8.96
C LYS A 139 -0.44 -11.74 -8.84
N THR A 140 0.16 -12.87 -8.51
CA THR A 140 1.61 -13.07 -8.62
C THR A 140 2.00 -12.92 -10.09
N SER A 141 2.83 -11.91 -10.38
CA SER A 141 3.47 -11.72 -11.68
C SER A 141 4.40 -12.90 -12.00
N SER A 142 3.88 -13.94 -12.63
CA SER A 142 4.67 -15.02 -13.25
C SER A 142 4.53 -14.96 -14.76
N ALA A 143 5.62 -14.60 -15.45
CA ALA A 143 5.80 -14.86 -16.87
C ALA A 143 5.83 -16.39 -17.14
N PRO A 144 5.47 -16.84 -18.36
CA PRO A 144 5.38 -18.25 -18.67
C PRO A 144 6.75 -18.80 -19.09
N ASP A 145 7.19 -19.89 -18.47
CA ASP A 145 8.01 -20.86 -19.19
C ASP A 145 7.62 -22.27 -18.78
N ALA A 146 7.41 -23.07 -19.81
CA ALA A 146 6.81 -24.38 -19.77
C ALA A 146 7.83 -25.47 -19.45
N ALA A 147 7.28 -26.65 -19.10
CA ALA A 147 7.86 -27.98 -19.27
C ALA A 147 8.98 -28.36 -18.27
N THR A 148 9.11 -29.57 -17.72
CA THR A 148 8.39 -30.84 -17.87
C THR A 148 9.03 -31.84 -16.87
N ASP A 149 8.18 -32.69 -16.30
CA ASP A 149 8.41 -34.06 -15.80
C ASP A 149 9.30 -34.43 -14.59
N ASN A 150 8.59 -35.05 -13.64
CA ASN A 150 8.81 -36.38 -13.03
C ASN A 150 9.92 -36.64 -12.00
N ALA A 151 9.43 -36.84 -10.77
CA ALA A 151 9.51 -38.07 -9.97
C ALA A 151 10.86 -38.56 -9.39
N SER A 152 10.81 -38.75 -8.07
CA SER A 152 11.29 -39.93 -7.31
C SER A 152 12.59 -39.82 -6.49
N SER A 153 12.36 -39.91 -5.17
CA SER A 153 13.02 -40.83 -4.22
C SER A 153 14.50 -40.66 -3.83
N LEU A 154 14.66 -40.20 -2.57
CA LEU A 154 15.45 -40.74 -1.43
C LEU A 154 16.96 -41.09 -1.57
N SER A 155 17.66 -40.69 -0.49
CA SER A 155 18.92 -41.17 0.12
C SER A 155 20.25 -40.93 -0.59
N ASP A 156 21.16 -40.11 -0.02
CA ASP A 156 22.20 -40.60 0.92
C ASP A 156 23.12 -39.49 1.49
N LYS A 157 23.25 -39.53 2.83
CA LYS A 157 24.45 -39.48 3.70
C LYS A 157 25.73 -38.66 3.33
N ALA A 158 26.14 -37.83 4.31
CA ALA A 158 27.52 -37.54 4.79
C ALA A 158 28.47 -36.76 3.83
N THR A 159 29.43 -35.89 4.20
CA THR A 159 30.12 -35.53 5.45
C THR A 159 31.02 -34.28 5.22
N ASP A 160 31.45 -33.64 6.32
CA ASP A 160 32.68 -32.83 6.53
C ASP A 160 32.86 -31.44 5.87
N LYS A 161 33.62 -30.46 6.42
CA LYS A 161 34.08 -30.07 7.77
C LYS A 161 34.85 -28.72 7.62
N ALA A 162 34.62 -27.80 8.57
CA ALA A 162 35.45 -26.70 9.10
C ALA A 162 36.04 -25.56 8.23
N SER A 163 35.83 -24.31 8.70
CA SER A 163 36.93 -23.36 9.01
C SER A 163 36.47 -22.23 9.98
N GLU A 164 37.39 -21.87 10.88
CA GLU A 164 37.49 -20.88 11.97
C GLU A 164 37.20 -19.40 11.58
N ALA A 165 37.11 -18.36 12.43
CA ALA A 165 37.12 -18.10 13.88
C ALA A 165 36.67 -16.63 14.10
N ALA A 166 36.14 -16.27 15.30
CA ALA A 166 36.39 -14.99 15.99
C ALA A 166 35.66 -14.90 17.35
N THR A 167 36.43 -15.01 18.42
CA THR A 167 36.48 -14.18 19.65
C THR A 167 35.21 -13.46 20.17
N GLY A 168 34.82 -13.74 21.41
CA GLY A 168 34.44 -12.69 22.38
C GLY A 168 33.17 -12.90 23.23
N GLY A 169 33.33 -13.40 24.46
CA GLY A 169 32.76 -12.75 25.66
C GLY A 169 31.30 -13.00 26.09
N ALA A 170 31.14 -13.73 27.20
CA ALA A 170 30.16 -13.55 28.29
C ALA A 170 28.69 -14.03 28.12
N GLN A 171 28.50 -15.33 28.34
CA GLN A 171 27.60 -15.96 29.33
C GLN A 171 26.30 -15.23 29.76
N ARG A 172 25.15 -15.71 29.28
CA ARG A 172 23.92 -15.84 30.09
C ARG A 172 23.18 -17.12 29.67
N VAL A 173 23.39 -18.18 30.45
CA VAL A 173 22.57 -19.39 30.41
C VAL A 173 21.18 -19.04 30.96
N VAL A 174 20.14 -19.28 30.18
CA VAL A 174 18.75 -19.31 30.65
C VAL A 174 18.38 -20.78 30.76
N ASP A 175 18.36 -21.27 31.99
CA ASP A 175 17.93 -22.63 32.31
C ASP A 175 16.47 -22.82 31.89
N LEU A 176 16.24 -23.68 30.90
CA LEU A 176 14.92 -24.15 30.50
C LEU A 176 14.56 -25.35 31.39
N GLN A 177 13.75 -25.13 32.42
CA GLN A 177 13.12 -26.23 33.14
C GLN A 177 11.76 -26.55 32.50
N THR A 178 11.63 -27.79 32.04
CA THR A 178 10.37 -28.40 31.59
C THR A 178 9.58 -28.87 32.81
N ASN A 179 8.27 -28.60 32.85
CA ASN A 179 7.41 -29.24 33.85
C ASN A 179 7.23 -30.74 33.53
N SER A 180 6.65 -31.50 34.46
CA SER A 180 6.46 -32.96 34.35
C SER A 180 5.60 -33.43 33.17
N ASN A 181 5.02 -32.51 32.40
CA ASN A 181 4.13 -32.78 31.27
C ASN A 181 4.66 -32.24 29.92
N GLY A 182 5.86 -31.65 29.88
CA GLY A 182 6.57 -31.36 28.63
C GLY A 182 6.22 -30.05 27.88
N GLU A 183 5.43 -29.14 28.44
CA GLU A 183 5.09 -27.86 27.79
C GLU A 183 5.98 -26.68 28.22
N ARG A 184 6.35 -25.80 27.27
CA ARG A 184 7.04 -24.52 27.52
C ARG A 184 6.01 -23.41 27.74
N ILE A 185 6.02 -22.79 28.91
CA ILE A 185 5.07 -21.72 29.26
C ILE A 185 5.81 -20.40 29.49
N LEU A 186 5.47 -19.37 28.70
CA LEU A 186 5.88 -17.97 28.92
C LEU A 186 4.89 -17.33 29.90
N ARG A 187 5.31 -17.03 31.14
CA ARG A 187 4.49 -16.24 32.07
C ARG A 187 4.72 -14.75 31.83
N HIS A 188 3.67 -14.05 31.41
CA HIS A 188 3.56 -12.60 31.49
C HIS A 188 3.40 -12.20 32.96
N GLY A 189 4.21 -11.25 33.43
CA GLY A 189 4.14 -10.71 34.78
C GLY A 189 2.77 -10.04 35.02
N HIS A 190 2.10 -10.46 36.09
CA HIS A 190 0.87 -9.87 36.57
C HIS A 190 1.25 -8.72 37.52
N GLU A 191 1.05 -7.49 37.06
CA GLU A 191 1.26 -6.27 37.85
C GLU A 191 0.07 -6.09 38.80
N ALA A 192 0.35 -5.94 40.10
CA ALA A 192 -0.66 -5.80 41.16
C ALA A 192 -1.18 -4.35 41.25
N PRO A 193 -2.46 -4.11 41.60
CA PRO A 193 -2.99 -2.76 41.76
C PRO A 193 -2.53 -2.11 43.08
N HIS A 194 -2.06 -0.87 42.98
CA HIS A 194 -1.75 0.01 44.11
C HIS A 194 -3.04 0.38 44.88
N ASN A 195 -3.07 0.05 46.17
CA ASN A 195 -4.11 0.46 47.11
C ASN A 195 -3.65 1.75 47.83
N ASN A 196 -4.35 2.87 47.59
CA ASN A 196 -4.19 4.11 48.37
C ASN A 196 -5.02 4.02 49.64
N GLY A 197 -4.37 3.65 50.75
CA GLY A 197 -4.92 3.75 52.11
C GLY A 197 -4.59 5.11 52.71
N HIS A 198 -5.62 5.93 52.85
CA HIS A 198 -5.67 7.18 53.61
C HIS A 198 -6.03 6.86 55.06
N GLU A 199 -5.16 7.18 56.03
CA GLU A 199 -5.60 7.48 57.41
C GLU A 199 -4.52 8.20 58.24
N LEU A 200 -4.98 9.32 58.83
CA LEU A 200 -4.53 10.09 60.01
C LEU A 200 -3.22 10.88 59.94
#